data_AF-A0A834VTI7-F1
#
_entry.id   AF-A0A834VTI7-F1
#
_cell.length_a   1.000
_cell.length_b   1.000
_cell.length_c   1.000
_cell.angle_alpha   90.00
_cell.angle_beta   90.00
_cell.angle_gamma   90.00
#
_symmetry.space_group_name_H-M   'P 1'
#
loop_
_entity.id
_entity.type
_entity.pdbx_description
1 polymer ?
#
loop_
_entity_poly.entity_id
_entity_poly.type
_entity_poly.pdbx_seq_one_letter_code
_entity_poly.pdbx_strand_id
1 'polypeptide(L)'
;MYFSKTSIVSISLLASSSLVAGHGAIIAATGDAGGAGSAIGVDPNTPRTGTTRNPFQQDTTRFKGDAAATCGETLAGGANDIQAGTAQVMQLNGATLPQITPGGAVMMTVHQVNSDGAGPYTCMIDATEPSW
;
A
#
# COMPACT_ATOMS: atom_id res chain seq x y z
N MET A 1 -26.46 -28.23 -21.39
CA MET A 1 -24.99 -28.13 -21.21
C MET A 1 -24.56 -29.18 -20.20
N TYR A 2 -23.68 -30.11 -20.58
CA TYR A 2 -23.12 -31.11 -19.66
C TYR A 2 -21.68 -30.71 -19.32
N PHE A 3 -21.43 -30.30 -18.08
CA PHE A 3 -20.07 -30.07 -17.60
C PHE A 3 -19.50 -31.39 -17.08
N SER A 4 -18.31 -31.77 -17.55
CA SER A 4 -17.55 -32.89 -17.01
C SER A 4 -17.18 -32.62 -15.55
N LYS A 5 -17.09 -33.67 -14.72
CA LYS A 5 -16.59 -33.56 -13.33
C LYS A 5 -15.24 -32.83 -13.27
N THR A 6 -14.38 -33.04 -14.26
CA THR A 6 -13.09 -32.35 -14.38
C THR A 6 -13.27 -30.85 -14.63
N SER A 7 -14.23 -30.46 -15.46
CA SER A 7 -14.54 -29.04 -15.73
C SER A 7 -15.07 -28.33 -14.48
N ILE A 8 -15.89 -29.02 -13.67
CA ILE A 8 -16.40 -28.47 -12.41
C ILE A 8 -15.25 -28.22 -11.44
N VAL A 9 -14.31 -29.18 -11.29
CA VAL A 9 -13.13 -29.01 -10.42
C VAL A 9 -12.26 -27.85 -10.89
N SER A 10 -11.95 -27.75 -12.19
CA SER A 10 -11.12 -26.66 -12.71
C SER A 10 -11.78 -25.28 -12.51
N ILE A 11 -13.09 -25.16 -12.74
CA ILE A 11 -13.82 -23.90 -12.52
C ILE A 11 -13.81 -23.52 -11.04
N SER A 12 -13.99 -24.49 -10.13
CA SER A 12 -13.92 -24.24 -8.70
C SER A 12 -12.53 -23.76 -8.25
N LEU A 13 -11.43 -24.34 -8.78
CA LEU A 13 -10.07 -23.87 -8.46
C LEU A 13 -9.82 -22.44 -8.97
N LEU A 14 -10.26 -22.11 -10.19
CA LEU A 14 -10.10 -20.76 -10.73
C LEU A 14 -10.95 -19.73 -9.97
N ALA A 15 -12.19 -20.08 -9.61
CA ALA A 15 -13.06 -19.22 -8.80
C ALA A 15 -12.54 -18.98 -7.37
N SER A 16 -11.67 -19.88 -6.87
CA SER A 16 -11.01 -19.74 -5.57
C SER A 16 -9.74 -18.89 -5.62
N SER A 17 -9.25 -18.53 -6.81
CA SER A 17 -8.01 -17.77 -6.95
C SER A 17 -8.29 -16.27 -6.76
N SER A 18 -7.56 -15.63 -5.86
CA SER A 18 -7.61 -14.18 -5.68
C SER A 18 -6.84 -13.50 -6.84
N LEU A 19 -7.52 -13.17 -7.93
CA LEU A 19 -6.94 -12.46 -9.09
C LEU A 19 -6.76 -10.94 -8.86
N VAL A 20 -7.10 -10.42 -7.69
CA VAL A 20 -6.96 -8.99 -7.38
C VAL A 20 -5.50 -8.69 -7.07
N ALA A 21 -4.80 -8.13 -8.06
CA ALA A 21 -3.47 -7.58 -7.91
C ALA A 21 -3.59 -6.06 -7.74
N GLY A 22 -3.20 -5.55 -6.58
CA GLY A 22 -2.90 -4.14 -6.38
C GLY A 22 -1.41 -4.03 -6.12
N HIS A 23 -0.72 -3.17 -6.88
CA HIS A 23 0.69 -2.92 -6.68
C HIS A 23 0.95 -1.44 -6.90
N GLY A 24 0.96 -0.71 -5.79
CA GLY A 24 1.12 0.72 -5.81
C GLY A 24 1.81 1.21 -4.54
N ALA A 25 2.52 2.32 -4.68
CA ALA A 25 3.10 3.05 -3.56
C ALA A 25 2.35 4.37 -3.38
N ILE A 26 1.90 4.65 -2.15
CA ILE A 26 1.28 5.93 -1.81
C ILE A 26 2.40 6.96 -1.68
N ILE A 27 2.58 7.78 -2.72
CA ILE A 27 3.68 8.76 -2.81
C ILE A 27 3.28 10.14 -2.29
N ALA A 28 1.98 10.41 -2.17
CA ALA A 28 1.47 11.60 -1.53
C ALA A 28 0.11 11.30 -0.90
N ALA A 29 -0.18 11.96 0.21
CA ALA A 29 -1.46 11.98 0.87
C ALA A 29 -1.70 13.38 1.45
N THR A 30 -2.91 13.90 1.30
CA THR A 30 -3.35 15.19 1.84
C THR A 30 -4.75 15.03 2.41
N GLY A 31 -4.97 15.53 3.62
CA GLY A 31 -6.29 15.53 4.22
C GLY A 31 -7.06 16.79 3.85
N ASP A 32 -8.39 16.75 3.95
CA ASP A 32 -9.26 17.90 3.67
C ASP A 32 -9.03 19.09 4.62
N ALA A 33 -8.48 18.85 5.81
CA ALA A 33 -8.04 19.89 6.75
C ALA A 33 -6.55 20.26 6.58
N GLY A 34 -5.89 19.78 5.52
CA GLY A 34 -4.49 20.03 5.20
C GLY A 34 -3.54 18.95 5.69
N GLY A 35 -2.27 19.33 5.84
CA GLY A 35 -1.17 18.39 6.10
C GLY A 35 -0.76 17.58 4.87
N ALA A 36 0.39 16.92 4.96
CA ALA A 36 0.93 16.12 3.88
C ALA A 36 1.64 14.88 4.42
N GLY A 37 1.65 13.81 3.62
CA GLY A 37 2.31 12.57 3.97
C GLY A 37 2.55 11.67 2.77
N SER A 38 3.13 10.51 3.04
CA SER A 38 3.33 9.39 2.12
C SER A 38 3.20 8.10 2.93
N ALA A 39 3.22 6.93 2.27
CA ALA A 39 3.35 5.68 3.01
C ALA A 39 4.72 5.59 3.72
N ILE A 40 4.75 4.94 4.88
CA ILE A 40 6.01 4.60 5.57
C ILE A 40 6.85 3.69 4.67
N GLY A 41 8.15 3.96 4.61
CA GLY A 41 9.12 3.20 3.83
C GLY A 41 9.25 3.63 2.36
N VAL A 42 8.34 4.46 1.86
CA VAL A 42 8.44 5.06 0.51
C VAL A 42 9.58 6.07 0.47
N ASP A 43 10.47 5.94 -0.50
CA ASP A 43 11.62 6.82 -0.71
C ASP A 43 11.38 7.67 -1.97
N PRO A 44 11.32 9.01 -1.86
CA PRO A 44 11.12 9.89 -3.02
C PRO A 44 12.25 9.81 -4.05
N ASN A 45 13.41 9.24 -3.69
CA ASN A 45 14.54 9.04 -4.61
C ASN A 45 14.45 7.73 -5.39
N THR A 46 13.52 6.82 -5.05
CA THR A 46 13.31 5.59 -5.82
C THR A 46 12.80 5.96 -7.21
N PRO A 47 13.52 5.63 -8.31
CA PRO A 47 13.07 5.97 -9.65
C PRO A 47 11.74 5.28 -9.95
N ARG A 48 10.75 6.03 -10.45
CA ARG A 48 9.40 5.54 -10.76
C ARG A 48 9.15 5.37 -12.27
N THR A 49 10.23 5.08 -13.00
CA THR A 49 10.28 5.08 -14.49
C THR A 49 10.40 3.68 -15.11
N GLY A 50 10.38 2.63 -14.29
CA GLY A 50 10.52 1.25 -14.76
C GLY A 50 9.66 0.27 -13.96
N THR A 51 9.58 -0.97 -14.46
CA THR A 51 8.70 -2.02 -13.90
C THR A 51 9.47 -3.22 -13.36
N THR A 52 10.81 -3.21 -13.38
CA THR A 52 11.61 -4.25 -12.76
C THR A 52 11.76 -4.00 -11.27
N ARG A 53 11.87 -5.08 -10.49
CA ARG A 53 12.00 -5.01 -9.02
C ARG A 53 13.08 -4.02 -8.56
N ASN A 54 14.29 -4.10 -9.12
CA ASN A 54 15.42 -3.21 -8.81
C ASN A 54 15.65 -2.23 -9.97
N PRO A 55 15.79 -0.92 -9.73
CA PRO A 55 15.57 -0.21 -8.45
C PRO A 55 14.11 0.18 -8.20
N PHE A 56 13.23 0.03 -9.19
CA PHE A 56 12.01 0.83 -9.32
C PHE A 56 10.90 0.55 -8.30
N GLN A 57 11.01 -0.52 -7.51
CA GLN A 57 9.92 -1.01 -6.65
C GLN A 57 10.42 -1.40 -5.25
N GLN A 58 11.64 -0.98 -4.89
CA GLN A 58 12.28 -1.42 -3.64
C GLN A 58 11.62 -0.83 -2.38
N ASP A 59 10.92 0.30 -2.53
CA ASP A 59 10.33 1.11 -1.46
C ASP A 59 8.80 0.95 -1.35
N THR A 60 8.21 0.07 -2.16
CA THR A 60 6.77 -0.16 -2.13
C THR A 60 6.41 -1.06 -0.96
N THR A 61 5.61 -0.54 -0.03
CA THR A 61 5.16 -1.28 1.14
C THR A 61 4.29 -2.47 0.75
N ARG A 62 4.62 -3.63 1.32
CA ARG A 62 3.87 -4.88 1.17
C ARG A 62 3.48 -5.43 2.54
N PHE A 63 2.30 -6.03 2.60
CA PHE A 63 1.77 -6.68 3.80
C PHE A 63 1.87 -8.20 3.59
N LYS A 64 3.00 -8.80 3.98
CA LYS A 64 3.27 -10.23 3.81
C LYS A 64 4.11 -10.76 4.96
N GLY A 65 3.97 -12.06 5.26
CA GLY A 65 4.75 -12.72 6.30
C GLY A 65 4.47 -12.13 7.68
N ASP A 66 5.50 -11.96 8.49
CA ASP A 66 5.40 -11.42 9.85
C ASP A 66 4.92 -9.96 9.86
N ALA A 67 5.15 -9.22 8.76
CA ALA A 67 4.71 -7.83 8.60
C ALA A 67 3.28 -7.69 8.04
N ALA A 68 2.58 -8.80 7.76
CA ALA A 68 1.24 -8.75 7.19
C ALA A 68 0.19 -8.14 8.14
N ALA A 69 0.39 -8.28 9.45
CA ALA A 69 -0.50 -7.78 10.48
C ALA A 69 0.01 -6.50 11.18
N THR A 70 1.05 -5.87 10.63
CA THR A 70 1.66 -4.64 11.17
C THR A 70 1.62 -3.53 10.11
N CYS A 71 2.58 -2.60 10.10
CA CYS A 71 2.69 -1.54 9.10
C CYS A 71 3.39 -1.97 7.80
N GLY A 72 3.49 -3.28 7.55
CA GLY A 72 4.10 -3.84 6.35
C GLY A 72 5.63 -3.73 6.36
N GLU A 73 6.21 -4.01 5.20
CA GLU A 73 7.64 -3.94 4.98
C GLU A 73 7.94 -3.44 3.57
N THR A 74 9.16 -2.94 3.35
CA THR A 74 9.69 -2.67 2.00
C THR A 74 10.84 -3.61 1.69
N LEU A 75 11.17 -3.80 0.41
CA LEU A 75 12.29 -4.66 0.02
C LEU A 75 13.63 -4.08 0.43
N ALA A 76 13.78 -2.75 0.39
CA ALA A 76 15.01 -2.06 0.78
C ALA A 76 15.10 -1.81 2.29
N GLY A 77 13.99 -1.41 2.94
CA GLY A 77 13.96 -1.00 4.34
C GLY A 77 13.61 -2.12 5.33
N GLY A 78 13.10 -3.26 4.87
CA GLY A 78 12.60 -4.31 5.75
C GLY A 78 11.30 -3.89 6.43
N ALA A 79 11.02 -4.46 7.61
CA ALA A 79 9.81 -4.17 8.38
C ALA A 79 9.71 -2.68 8.75
N ASN A 80 8.53 -2.10 8.53
CA ASN A 80 8.26 -0.72 8.84
C ASN A 80 8.08 -0.54 10.36
N ASP A 81 8.86 0.37 10.93
CA ASP A 81 8.68 0.86 12.29
C ASP A 81 7.73 2.07 12.27
N ILE A 82 6.73 2.09 13.16
CA ILE A 82 5.70 3.12 13.15
C ILE A 82 6.27 4.46 13.58
N GLN A 83 7.04 4.48 14.67
CA GLN A 83 7.55 5.69 15.29
C GLN A 83 8.62 6.34 14.39
N ALA A 84 9.62 5.57 13.98
CA ALA A 84 10.66 6.03 13.08
C ALA A 84 10.11 6.35 11.68
N GLY A 85 9.20 5.51 11.17
CA GLY A 85 8.57 5.70 9.88
C GLY A 85 7.70 6.95 9.82
N THR A 86 6.89 7.20 10.86
CA THR A 86 6.07 8.41 10.96
C THR A 86 6.95 9.66 11.05
N ALA A 87 8.02 9.62 11.86
CA ALA A 87 8.98 10.72 11.95
C ALA A 87 9.63 11.02 10.59
N GLN A 88 10.00 9.98 9.84
CA GLN A 88 10.54 10.13 8.48
C GLN A 88 9.51 10.73 7.51
N VAL A 89 8.26 10.26 7.54
CA VAL A 89 7.18 10.83 6.72
C VAL A 89 7.00 12.32 7.00
N MET A 90 7.01 12.74 8.28
CA MET A 90 6.93 14.14 8.67
C MET A 90 8.17 14.95 8.24
N GLN A 91 9.35 14.34 8.27
CA GLN A 91 10.57 15.00 7.79
C GLN A 91 10.52 15.25 6.27
N LEU A 92 9.97 14.31 5.50
CA LEU A 92 9.88 14.39 4.04
C LEU A 92 8.73 15.26 3.53
N ASN A 93 7.61 15.28 4.25
CA ASN A 93 6.36 15.89 3.77
C ASN A 93 5.91 17.12 4.58
N GLY A 94 6.61 17.43 5.69
CA GLY A 94 6.29 18.54 6.58
C GLY A 94 5.80 18.08 7.95
N ALA A 95 5.84 18.99 8.93
CA ALA A 95 5.62 18.68 10.34
C ALA A 95 4.17 18.29 10.73
N THR A 96 3.26 18.13 9.77
CA THR A 96 1.86 17.81 10.02
C THR A 96 1.39 16.76 9.04
N LEU A 97 1.07 15.58 9.56
CA LEU A 97 0.45 14.49 8.81
C LEU A 97 -0.92 14.93 8.24
N PRO A 98 -1.46 14.24 7.22
CA PRO A 98 -2.79 14.53 6.68
C PRO A 98 -3.87 14.64 7.78
N GLN A 99 -4.55 15.77 7.84
CA GLN A 99 -5.60 16.05 8.82
C GLN A 99 -6.98 16.02 8.14
N ILE A 100 -7.96 15.41 8.80
CA ILE A 100 -9.33 15.31 8.26
C ILE A 100 -10.36 15.94 9.19
N THR A 101 -11.45 16.43 8.62
CA THR A 101 -12.64 16.85 9.39
C THR A 101 -13.65 15.70 9.53
N PRO A 102 -14.64 15.78 10.45
CA PRO A 102 -15.72 14.80 10.51
C PRO A 102 -16.47 14.71 9.16
N GLY A 103 -16.48 13.53 8.55
CA GLY A 103 -17.05 13.32 7.20
C GLY A 103 -16.12 13.76 6.05
N GLY A 104 -14.90 14.18 6.36
CA GLY A 104 -13.85 14.53 5.41
C GLY A 104 -13.19 13.32 4.75
N ALA A 105 -12.07 13.57 4.07
CA ALA A 105 -11.38 12.57 3.26
C ALA A 105 -9.86 12.80 3.22
N VAL A 106 -9.12 11.69 3.13
CA VAL A 106 -7.71 11.70 2.74
C VAL A 106 -7.62 11.45 1.24
N MET A 107 -7.05 12.41 0.52
CA MET A 107 -6.74 12.30 -0.90
C MET A 107 -5.34 11.71 -1.07
N MET A 108 -5.24 10.56 -1.74
CA MET A 108 -3.97 9.86 -1.96
C MET A 108 -3.57 9.89 -3.43
N THR A 109 -2.28 10.10 -3.69
CA THR A 109 -1.66 9.85 -4.99
C THR A 109 -0.92 8.53 -4.91
N VAL A 110 -1.41 7.55 -5.67
CA VAL A 110 -0.81 6.21 -5.75
C VAL A 110 -0.03 6.11 -7.04
N HIS A 111 1.26 5.81 -6.93
CA HIS A 111 2.06 5.41 -8.09
C HIS A 111 1.77 3.94 -8.39
N GLN A 112 1.17 3.68 -9.55
CA GLN A 112 0.99 2.34 -10.09
C GLN A 112 2.35 1.78 -10.53
N VAL A 113 2.76 0.68 -9.91
CA VAL A 113 4.11 0.12 -10.05
C VAL A 113 4.28 -0.72 -11.33
N ASN A 114 3.23 -1.41 -11.75
CA ASN A 114 3.19 -2.26 -12.95
C ASN A 114 1.78 -2.29 -13.56
N SER A 115 1.60 -2.94 -14.72
CA SER A 115 0.34 -2.87 -15.50
C SER A 115 -0.90 -3.39 -14.75
N ASP A 116 -0.72 -4.34 -13.84
CA ASP A 116 -1.74 -4.90 -12.96
C ASP A 116 -1.92 -4.10 -11.66
N GLY A 117 -1.08 -3.10 -11.39
CA GLY A 117 -1.11 -2.33 -10.15
C GLY A 117 -2.24 -1.29 -10.04
N ALA A 118 -3.22 -1.27 -10.95
CA ALA A 118 -4.29 -0.27 -10.92
C ALA A 118 -5.37 -0.54 -9.83
N GLY A 119 -5.32 -1.69 -9.15
CA GLY A 119 -6.26 -2.08 -8.09
C GLY A 119 -7.15 -3.25 -8.50
N PRO A 120 -8.30 -3.47 -7.82
CA PRO A 120 -8.96 -2.58 -6.86
C PRO A 120 -8.20 -2.35 -5.54
N TYR A 121 -8.39 -1.17 -4.95
CA TYR A 121 -7.87 -0.79 -3.64
C TYR A 121 -8.98 -0.77 -2.58
N THR A 122 -8.66 -1.27 -1.39
CA THR A 122 -9.52 -1.17 -0.20
C THR A 122 -8.78 -0.40 0.89
N CYS A 123 -9.44 0.56 1.50
CA CYS A 123 -8.88 1.31 2.63
C CYS A 123 -9.39 0.72 3.95
N MET A 124 -8.50 0.65 4.93
CA MET A 124 -8.83 0.32 6.32
C MET A 124 -8.31 1.46 7.20
N ILE A 125 -9.06 1.78 8.25
CA ILE A 125 -8.65 2.75 9.26
C ILE A 125 -8.57 1.99 10.58
N ASP A 126 -7.42 2.06 11.22
CA ASP A 126 -7.26 1.64 12.60
C ASP A 126 -7.30 2.88 13.50
N ALA A 127 -8.33 2.94 14.34
CA ALA A 127 -8.52 4.00 15.34
C ALA A 127 -8.04 3.57 16.73
N THR A 128 -7.60 2.32 16.88
CA THR A 128 -6.89 1.93 18.09
C THR A 128 -5.53 2.59 18.02
N GLU A 129 -5.38 3.70 18.75
CA GLU A 129 -4.08 4.19 19.20
C GLU A 129 -3.40 2.98 19.82
N PRO A 130 -2.39 2.40 19.17
CA PRO A 130 -1.69 1.38 19.86
C PRO A 130 -0.73 2.14 20.77
N SER A 131 -1.04 2.13 22.05
CA SER A 131 0.02 2.16 23.03
C SER A 131 0.90 0.91 22.77
N TRP A 132 1.89 1.02 21.90
CA TRP A 132 3.05 0.14 21.85
C TRP A 132 4.22 0.82 22.57
#